data_AF-A0A7C4JY63-F1
#
_entry.id   AF-A0A7C4JY63-F1
#
_cell.length_a   1.000
_cell.length_b   1.000
_cell.length_c   1.000
_cell.angle_alpha   90.00
_cell.angle_beta   90.00
_cell.angle_gamma   90.00
#
_symmetry.space_group_name_H-M   'P 1'
#
loop_
_entity.id
_entity.type
_entity.pdbx_description
1 polymer ?
#
loop_
_entity_poly.entity_id
_entity_poly.type
_entity_poly.pdbx_seq_one_letter_code
_entity_poly.pdbx_strand_id
1 'polypeptide(L)'
;MERNEYRENVKKAIDEIFDQIEALRAKADNASDKVREEYNEKIKELEMLRNQMESKLDELAQAADSKWDEVKDTVNSSLESFKEGFKKLGSLFD
;
A
#
# COMPACT_ATOMS: atom_id res chain seq x y z
N MET A 1 16.00 11.06 10.63
CA MET A 1 15.30 11.19 9.35
C MET A 1 14.59 12.52 9.35
N GLU A 2 14.94 13.40 8.41
CA GLU A 2 14.23 14.67 8.26
C GLU A 2 12.83 14.45 7.68
N ARG A 3 11.93 15.42 7.88
CA ARG A 3 10.54 15.32 7.41
C ARG A 3 10.44 15.09 5.91
N ASN A 4 11.23 15.81 5.13
CA ASN A 4 11.26 15.66 3.67
C ASN A 4 11.78 14.29 3.25
N GLU A 5 12.85 13.81 3.89
CA GLU A 5 13.42 12.48 3.66
C GLU A 5 12.39 11.38 3.95
N TYR A 6 11.64 11.49 5.06
CA TYR A 6 10.55 10.56 5.36
C TYR A 6 9.48 10.57 4.27
N ARG A 7 9.05 11.76 3.83
CA ARG A 7 8.02 11.89 2.78
C ARG A 7 8.46 11.29 1.45
N GLU A 8 9.70 11.52 1.04
CA GLU A 8 10.25 10.92 -0.17
C GLU A 8 10.32 9.39 -0.07
N ASN A 9 10.73 8.86 1.09
CA ASN A 9 10.78 7.42 1.31
C ASN A 9 9.39 6.78 1.28
N VAL A 10 8.39 7.41 1.90
CA VAL A 10 7.00 6.95 1.84
C VAL A 10 6.47 7.01 0.41
N LYS A 11 6.75 8.09 -0.33
CA LYS A 11 6.34 8.21 -1.73
C LYS A 11 6.91 7.07 -2.58
N LYS A 12 8.20 6.78 -2.45
CA LYS A 12 8.84 5.64 -3.11
C LYS A 12 8.18 4.31 -2.74
N ALA A 13 7.87 4.11 -1.46
CA ALA A 13 7.16 2.90 -1.02
C ALA A 13 5.75 2.80 -1.63
N ILE A 14 5.01 3.90 -1.76
CA ILE A 14 3.69 3.93 -2.42
C ILE A 14 3.81 3.62 -3.92
N ASP A 15 4.86 4.10 -4.57
CA ASP A 15 5.15 3.80 -5.98
C ASP A 15 5.51 2.31 -6.16
N GLU A 16 6.35 1.74 -5.29
CA GLU A 16 6.65 0.30 -5.29
C GLU A 16 5.40 -0.56 -5.04
N ILE A 17 4.51 -0.10 -4.16
CA ILE A 17 3.22 -0.73 -3.89
C ILE A 17 2.34 -0.75 -5.14
N PHE A 18 2.31 0.35 -5.90
CA PHE A 18 1.59 0.42 -7.16
C PHE A 18 2.08 -0.64 -8.15
N ASP A 19 3.40 -0.72 -8.35
CA ASP A 19 4.00 -1.70 -9.25
C ASP A 19 3.70 -3.15 -8.83
N GLN A 20 3.71 -3.42 -7.51
CA GLN A 20 3.34 -4.72 -6.97
C GLN A 20 1.87 -5.07 -7.20
N ILE A 21 0.95 -4.11 -7.06
CA ILE A 21 -0.48 -4.30 -7.36
C ILE A 21 -0.68 -4.61 -8.85
N GLU A 22 -0.03 -3.88 -9.74
CA GLU A 22 -0.10 -4.13 -11.20
C GLU A 22 0.44 -5.53 -11.55
N ALA A 23 1.52 -5.96 -10.92
CA ALA A 23 2.04 -7.32 -11.08
C ALA A 23 1.04 -8.39 -10.59
N LEU A 24 0.33 -8.14 -9.47
CA LEU A 24 -0.70 -9.05 -8.97
C LEU A 24 -1.92 -9.11 -9.90
N ARG A 25 -2.35 -7.98 -10.45
CA ARG A 25 -3.43 -7.91 -11.45
C ARG A 25 -3.10 -8.76 -12.67
N ALA A 26 -1.91 -8.60 -13.23
CA ALA A 26 -1.45 -9.40 -14.37
C ALA A 26 -1.39 -10.92 -14.05
N LYS A 27 -1.03 -11.29 -12.81
CA LYS A 27 -1.08 -12.70 -12.38
C LYS A 27 -2.52 -13.22 -12.25
N ALA A 28 -3.42 -12.41 -11.69
CA ALA A 28 -4.84 -12.76 -11.53
C ALA A 28 -5.54 -12.98 -12.87
N ASP A 29 -5.19 -12.20 -13.90
CA ASP A 29 -5.75 -12.36 -15.25
C ASP A 29 -5.45 -13.74 -15.85
N ASN A 30 -4.28 -14.30 -15.55
CA ASN A 30 -3.84 -15.62 -16.00
C ASN A 30 -4.30 -16.78 -15.08
N ALA A 31 -4.96 -16.48 -13.96
CA ALA A 31 -5.43 -17.49 -13.01
C ALA A 31 -6.79 -18.07 -13.40
N SER A 32 -7.19 -19.16 -12.73
CA SER A 32 -8.55 -19.72 -12.87
C SER A 32 -9.59 -18.75 -12.31
N ASP A 33 -10.85 -18.84 -12.76
CA ASP A 33 -11.90 -17.87 -12.39
C ASP A 33 -12.10 -17.72 -10.88
N LYS A 34 -12.04 -18.83 -10.13
CA LYS A 34 -12.12 -18.81 -8.66
C LYS A 34 -10.95 -18.04 -8.02
N VAL A 35 -9.72 -18.32 -8.48
CA VAL A 35 -8.52 -17.65 -7.96
C VAL A 35 -8.52 -16.17 -8.35
N ARG A 36 -8.98 -15.85 -9.56
CA ARG A 36 -9.11 -14.46 -10.05
C ARG A 36 -10.07 -13.64 -9.18
N GLU A 37 -11.21 -14.19 -8.77
CA GLU A 37 -12.17 -13.50 -7.91
C GLU A 37 -11.55 -13.17 -6.53
N GLU A 38 -10.97 -14.17 -5.86
CA GLU A 38 -10.28 -13.98 -4.57
C GLU A 38 -9.12 -12.97 -4.69
N TYR A 39 -8.37 -12.99 -5.79
CA TYR A 39 -7.32 -12.02 -6.08
C TYR A 39 -7.86 -10.61 -6.26
N ASN A 40 -8.91 -10.43 -7.05
CA ASN A 40 -9.48 -9.12 -7.35
C ASN A 40 -10.04 -8.44 -6.09
N GLU A 41 -10.62 -9.20 -5.16
CA GLU A 41 -11.04 -8.68 -3.86
C GLU A 41 -9.84 -8.16 -3.04
N LYS A 42 -8.79 -8.96 -2.96
CA LYS A 42 -7.58 -8.60 -2.20
C LYS A 42 -6.79 -7.46 -2.84
N ILE A 43 -6.73 -7.42 -4.17
CA ILE A 43 -6.16 -6.30 -4.93
C ILE A 43 -6.90 -5.00 -4.62
N LYS A 44 -8.25 -5.02 -4.57
CA LYS A 44 -9.04 -3.85 -4.16
C LYS A 44 -8.71 -3.40 -2.72
N GLU A 45 -8.53 -4.33 -1.79
CA GLU A 45 -8.09 -4.01 -0.42
C GLU A 45 -6.73 -3.30 -0.41
N LEU A 46 -5.77 -3.80 -1.19
CA LEU A 46 -4.44 -3.20 -1.31
C LEU A 46 -4.48 -1.81 -1.97
N GLU A 47 -5.33 -1.62 -2.97
CA GLU A 47 -5.54 -0.30 -3.62
C GLU A 47 -6.14 0.72 -2.65
N MET A 48 -7.12 0.32 -1.84
CA MET A 48 -7.67 1.19 -0.80
C MET A 48 -6.61 1.61 0.21
N LEU A 49 -5.77 0.67 0.66
CA LEU A 49 -4.64 0.97 1.56
C LEU A 49 -3.65 1.93 0.90
N ARG A 50 -3.29 1.72 -0.37
CA ARG A 50 -2.41 2.63 -1.14
C ARG A 50 -2.99 4.04 -1.18
N ASN A 51 -4.26 4.18 -1.53
CA ASN A 51 -4.91 5.48 -1.64
C ASN A 51 -5.01 6.19 -0.28
N GLN A 52 -5.23 5.44 0.80
CA GLN A 52 -5.17 5.98 2.17
C GLN A 52 -3.77 6.51 2.50
N MET A 53 -2.71 5.77 2.16
CA MET A 53 -1.32 6.23 2.38
C MET A 53 -1.00 7.50 1.59
N GLU A 54 -1.44 7.57 0.33
CA GLU A 54 -1.24 8.76 -0.52
C GLU A 54 -1.96 9.99 0.06
N SER A 55 -3.23 9.84 0.45
CA SER A 55 -3.99 10.89 1.14
C SER A 55 -3.32 11.33 2.44
N LYS A 56 -2.84 10.39 3.25
CA LYS A 56 -2.16 10.70 4.52
C LYS A 56 -0.81 11.37 4.30
N LEU A 57 -0.08 11.01 3.25
CA LEU A 57 1.19 11.65 2.91
C LEU A 57 0.99 13.10 2.46
N ASP A 58 -0.11 13.41 1.79
CA ASP A 58 -0.49 14.77 1.42
C ASP A 58 -0.95 15.58 2.63
N GLU A 59 -1.74 14.99 3.54
CA GLU A 59 -2.06 15.60 4.83
C GLU A 59 -0.79 15.91 5.63
N LEU A 60 0.18 14.99 5.65
CA LEU A 60 1.47 15.13 6.32
C LEU A 60 2.30 16.29 5.74
N ALA A 61 2.14 16.62 4.44
CA ALA A 61 2.75 17.79 3.81
C ALA A 61 2.29 19.12 4.43
N GLN A 62 1.03 19.15 4.84
CA GLN A 62 0.31 20.34 5.28
C GLN A 62 0.17 20.38 6.80
N ALA A 63 0.54 19.30 7.49
CA ALA A 63 0.37 19.13 8.92
C ALA A 63 1.34 20.01 9.73
N ALA A 64 0.82 20.59 10.81
CA ALA A 64 1.64 21.20 11.87
C ALA A 64 2.39 20.11 12.65
N ASP A 65 3.45 20.52 13.35
CA ASP A 65 4.34 19.64 14.12
C ASP A 65 3.60 18.66 15.05
N SER A 66 2.51 19.12 15.67
CA SER A 66 1.72 18.33 16.63
C SER A 66 0.96 17.16 16.01
N LYS A 67 0.71 17.17 14.69
CA LYS A 67 0.02 16.08 13.96
C LYS A 67 0.99 15.19 13.20
N TRP A 68 2.26 15.58 13.11
CA TRP A 68 3.25 14.89 12.31
C TRP A 68 3.42 13.43 12.74
N ASP A 69 3.56 13.18 14.04
CA ASP A 69 3.80 11.84 14.58
C ASP A 69 2.58 10.92 14.41
N GLU A 70 1.37 11.43 14.63
CA GLU A 70 0.12 10.67 14.44
C GLU A 70 -0.07 10.23 12.97
N VAL A 71 0.15 11.16 12.03
CA VAL A 71 0.01 10.84 10.60
C VAL A 71 1.12 9.90 10.14
N LYS A 72 2.35 10.06 10.64
CA LYS A 72 3.46 9.13 10.42
C LYS A 72 3.14 7.72 10.90
N ASP A 73 2.59 7.57 12.10
CA ASP A 73 2.22 6.26 12.65
C ASP A 73 1.13 5.58 11.82
N THR A 74 0.14 6.37 11.36
CA THR A 74 -0.91 5.88 10.45
C THR A 74 -0.31 5.34 9.15
N VAL A 75 0.59 6.11 8.51
CA VAL A 75 1.28 5.68 7.27
C VAL A 75 2.09 4.41 7.49
N ASN A 76 2.84 4.31 8.59
CA ASN A 76 3.64 3.12 8.88
C ASN A 76 2.76 1.88 9.09
N SER A 77 1.65 2.01 9.81
CA SER A 77 0.69 0.92 10.02
C SER A 77 0.04 0.46 8.71
N SER A 78 -0.28 1.39 7.80
CA SER A 78 -0.79 1.06 6.47
C SER A 78 0.24 0.32 5.61
N LEU A 79 1.53 0.71 5.68
CA LEU A 79 2.62 0.01 5.00
C LEU A 79 2.80 -1.42 5.51
N GLU A 80 2.70 -1.64 6.82
CA GLU A 80 2.73 -2.99 7.41
C GLU A 80 1.54 -3.84 6.95
N SER A 81 0.33 -3.26 7.01
CA SER A 81 -0.90 -3.93 6.56
C SER A 81 -0.82 -4.34 5.09
N PHE A 82 -0.27 -3.46 4.24
CA PHE A 82 -0.02 -3.78 2.84
C PHE A 82 0.93 -4.98 2.69
N LYS A 83 2.08 -4.97 3.39
CA LYS A 83 3.07 -6.06 3.31
C LYS A 83 2.46 -7.39 3.73
N GLU A 84 1.65 -7.40 4.77
CA GLU A 84 0.93 -8.60 5.21
C GLU A 84 -0.07 -9.10 4.16
N GLY A 85 -0.87 -8.19 3.60
CA GLY A 85 -1.84 -8.52 2.54
C GLY A 85 -1.16 -9.06 1.28
N PHE A 86 -0.06 -8.42 0.86
CA PHE A 86 0.75 -8.87 -0.26
C PHE A 86 1.36 -10.26 -0.03
N LYS A 87 1.90 -10.52 1.17
CA LYS A 87 2.43 -11.85 1.53
C LYS A 87 1.34 -12.93 1.49
N LYS A 88 0.14 -12.63 1.99
CA LYS A 88 -1.01 -13.55 1.93
C LYS A 88 -1.39 -13.86 0.48
N LEU A 89 -1.43 -12.84 -0.38
CA LEU A 89 -1.66 -13.05 -1.81
C LEU A 89 -0.59 -13.95 -2.43
N GLY A 90 0.70 -13.65 -2.21
CA GLY A 90 1.80 -14.47 -2.71
C GLY A 90 1.65 -15.96 -2.38
N SER A 91 1.22 -16.29 -1.16
CA SER A 91 1.00 -17.68 -0.74
C SER A 91 -0.18 -18.41 -1.40
N LEU A 92 -1.06 -17.71 -2.12
CA LEU A 92 -2.14 -18.34 -2.90
C LEU A 92 -1.61 -19.01 -4.19
N PHE A 93 -0.37 -18.73 -4.60
CA PHE A 93 0.28 -19.33 -5.77
C PHE A 93 1.30 -20.43 -5.44
N ASP A 94 1.62 -20.65 -4.15
CA ASP A 94 2.46 -21.76 -3.69
C ASP A 94 1.64 -23.07 -3.57
#